data_AF-A0AAN7CWV7-F1
#
_entry.id   AF-A0AAN7CWV7-F1
#
_cell.length_a   1.000
_cell.length_b   1.000
_cell.length_c   1.000
_cell.angle_alpha   90.00
_cell.angle_beta   90.00
_cell.angle_gamma   90.00
#
_symmetry.space_group_name_H-M   'P 1'
#
loop_
_entity.id
_entity.type
_entity.pdbx_description
1 polymer ?
#
loop_
_entity_poly.entity_id
_entity_poly.type
_entity_poly.pdbx_seq_one_letter_code
_entity_poly.pdbx_strand_id
1 'polypeptide(L)'
;MSAKTASDNSAITLVDRNSWPGWYAGLQHQAHNLHIWHLIDPDELSNDDEEERPKRPTAKGARERLLQKARIESAKAARAGTPGSQSLGSSESSAGSPPLVEPTELEIEEELIRMKRDYASELKIFNSENVVRASMMSWIKSTVDDELYLTALFKLQNTNRRGVKEIIRMLREMIAPSETNTREVELPVDTP
;
A
#
# COMPACT_ATOMS: atom_id res chain seq x y z
N MET A 1 10.61 34.84 32.49
CA MET A 1 11.76 33.99 32.11
C MET A 1 11.21 32.83 31.29
N SER A 2 11.17 32.99 29.96
CA SER A 2 10.67 31.94 29.07
C SER A 2 11.78 30.93 28.86
N ALA A 3 11.57 29.71 29.35
CA ALA A 3 12.39 28.57 28.99
C ALA A 3 12.23 28.34 27.49
N LYS A 4 13.26 28.72 26.74
CA LYS A 4 13.43 28.39 25.33
C LYS A 4 13.73 26.88 25.33
N THR A 5 12.70 26.05 25.17
CA THR A 5 12.88 24.63 24.89
C THR A 5 13.50 24.55 23.50
N ALA A 6 14.83 24.62 23.45
CA ALA A 6 15.60 24.08 22.35
C ALA A 6 15.22 22.60 22.30
N SER A 7 14.30 22.27 21.39
CA SER A 7 14.13 20.90 20.97
C SER A 7 15.44 20.57 20.25
N ASP A 8 16.40 20.03 20.99
CA ASP A 8 17.61 19.38 20.49
C ASP A 8 17.17 18.16 19.66
N ASN A 9 16.58 18.42 18.50
CA ASN A 9 16.68 17.51 17.37
C ASN A 9 18.14 17.62 16.90
N SER A 10 19.04 16.98 17.63
CA SER A 10 20.27 16.49 17.03
C SER A 10 19.79 15.58 15.89
N ALA A 11 19.74 16.14 14.68
CA ALA A 11 19.24 15.44 13.52
C ALA A 11 20.12 14.20 13.37
N ILE A 12 19.55 13.04 13.67
CA ILE A 12 20.27 11.77 13.56
C ILE A 12 20.53 11.59 12.07
N THR A 13 21.78 11.75 11.65
CA THR A 13 22.17 11.60 10.25
C THR A 13 22.71 10.19 10.02
N LEU A 14 22.24 9.56 8.95
CA LEU A 14 22.73 8.28 8.46
C LEU A 14 23.97 8.50 7.60
N VAL A 15 25.13 8.18 8.15
CA VAL A 15 26.43 8.34 7.48
C VAL A 15 27.07 6.99 7.25
N ASP A 16 26.98 6.10 8.24
CA ASP A 16 27.66 4.80 8.23
C ASP A 16 26.84 3.72 8.96
N ARG A 17 27.42 2.51 9.03
CA ARG A 17 26.86 1.37 9.75
C ARG A 17 26.60 1.63 11.24
N ASN A 18 27.39 2.48 11.89
CA ASN A 18 27.24 2.77 13.32
C ASN A 18 26.06 3.71 13.59
N SER A 19 25.76 4.61 12.64
CA SER A 19 24.61 5.50 12.70
C SER A 19 23.27 4.81 12.38
N TRP A 20 23.30 3.61 11.76
CA TRP A 20 22.09 2.89 11.33
C TRP A 20 21.08 2.64 12.45
N PRO A 21 21.42 2.06 13.62
CA PRO A 21 20.42 1.76 14.65
C PRO A 21 19.72 3.02 15.18
N GLY A 22 20.47 4.10 15.39
CA GLY A 22 19.92 5.38 15.85
C GLY A 22 19.01 6.01 14.79
N TRP A 23 19.46 6.02 13.54
CA TRP A 23 18.67 6.57 12.44
C TRP A 23 17.39 5.78 12.19
N TYR A 24 17.45 4.45 12.25
CA TYR A 24 16.30 3.58 12.06
C TYR A 24 15.25 3.77 13.16
N ALA A 25 15.68 3.94 14.42
CA ALA A 25 14.78 4.30 15.51
C ALA A 25 14.13 5.69 15.29
N GLY A 26 14.89 6.66 14.77
CA GLY A 26 14.38 7.97 14.36
C GLY A 26 13.35 7.88 13.24
N LEU A 27 13.60 7.04 12.23
CA LEU A 27 12.67 6.76 11.14
C LEU A 27 11.36 6.16 11.66
N GLN A 28 11.44 5.14 12.54
CA GLN A 28 10.27 4.53 13.17
C GLN A 28 9.46 5.57 13.94
N HIS A 29 10.11 6.37 14.79
CA HIS A 29 9.45 7.42 15.56
C HIS A 29 8.75 8.44 14.63
N GLN A 30 9.44 8.92 13.60
CA GLN A 30 8.88 9.87 12.64
C GLN A 30 7.68 9.28 11.89
N ALA A 31 7.77 8.01 11.48
CA ALA A 31 6.70 7.32 10.77
C ALA A 31 5.48 7.03 11.64
N HIS A 32 5.69 6.70 12.91
CA HIS A 32 4.60 6.55 13.88
C HIS A 32 3.90 7.88 14.16
N ASN A 33 4.65 8.98 14.29
CA ASN A 33 4.08 10.33 14.46
C ASN A 33 3.24 10.77 13.25
N LEU A 34 3.60 10.28 12.07
CA LEU A 34 2.86 10.52 10.83
C LEU A 34 1.79 9.44 10.56
N HIS A 35 1.67 8.42 11.41
CA HIS A 35 0.77 7.27 11.28
C HIS A 35 0.93 6.48 9.96
N ILE A 36 2.12 6.49 9.35
CA ILE A 36 2.38 5.83 8.05
C ILE A 36 3.32 4.63 8.14
N TRP A 37 3.68 4.15 9.34
CA TRP A 37 4.59 3.00 9.46
C TRP A 37 4.10 1.80 8.62
N HIS A 38 2.81 1.50 8.68
CA HIS A 38 2.17 0.45 7.90
C HIS A 38 2.28 0.62 6.36
N LEU A 39 2.62 1.80 5.85
CA LEU A 39 2.82 2.04 4.42
C LEU A 39 4.29 1.94 4.02
N ILE A 40 5.21 2.19 4.95
CA ILE A 40 6.65 2.33 4.65
C ILE A 40 7.50 1.27 5.34
N ASP A 41 6.89 0.33 6.07
CA ASP A 41 7.59 -0.71 6.81
C ASP A 41 8.44 -1.56 5.84
N PRO A 42 9.77 -1.47 5.92
CA PRO A 42 10.67 -2.25 5.06
C PRO A 42 10.56 -3.77 5.26
N ASP A 43 10.01 -4.26 6.37
CA ASP A 43 9.90 -5.69 6.65
C ASP A 43 8.59 -6.31 6.12
N GLU A 44 7.64 -5.48 5.71
CA GLU A 44 6.36 -5.95 5.17
C GLU A 44 6.53 -6.50 3.75
N LEU A 45 6.20 -7.78 3.53
CA LEU A 45 6.36 -8.48 2.25
C LEU A 45 5.55 -7.89 1.08
N SER A 46 4.59 -7.00 1.36
CA SER A 46 3.92 -6.26 0.29
C SER A 46 4.94 -5.42 -0.44
N ASN A 47 5.06 -5.65 -1.75
CA ASN A 47 5.70 -4.68 -2.62
C ASN A 47 4.93 -3.37 -2.47
N ASP A 48 5.62 -2.24 -2.61
CA ASP A 48 4.97 -0.98 -2.97
C ASP A 48 4.39 -1.20 -4.38
N ASP A 49 3.34 -2.01 -4.50
CA ASP A 49 2.52 -2.07 -5.71
C ASP A 49 2.14 -0.62 -5.96
N GLU A 50 2.50 -0.10 -7.13
CA GLU A 50 2.18 1.27 -7.54
C GLU A 50 0.74 1.52 -7.15
N GLU A 51 0.50 2.30 -6.10
CA GLU A 51 -0.85 2.54 -5.64
C GLU A 51 -1.57 3.23 -6.78
N GLU A 52 -2.38 2.46 -7.50
CA GLU A 52 -3.05 2.93 -8.68
C GLU A 52 -3.96 4.06 -8.23
N ARG A 53 -3.68 5.25 -8.76
CA ARG A 53 -4.55 6.40 -8.55
C ARG A 53 -6.00 5.98 -8.78
N PRO A 54 -6.93 6.34 -7.88
CA PRO A 54 -8.34 5.99 -8.05
C PRO A 54 -8.83 6.32 -9.46
N LYS A 55 -9.57 5.40 -10.08
CA LYS A 55 -10.04 5.54 -11.47
C LYS A 55 -11.26 6.45 -11.51
N ARG A 56 -11.23 7.45 -12.40
CA ARG A 56 -12.34 8.39 -12.54
C ARG A 56 -13.63 7.66 -12.96
N PRO A 57 -14.75 7.84 -12.25
CA PRO A 57 -16.03 7.26 -12.63
C PRO A 57 -16.51 7.74 -13.99
N THR A 58 -17.15 6.84 -14.75
CA THR A 58 -17.74 7.11 -16.06
C THR A 58 -19.17 6.57 -16.13
N ALA A 59 -20.02 7.14 -16.98
CA ALA A 59 -21.38 6.64 -17.21
C ALA A 59 -21.39 5.19 -17.69
N LYS A 60 -20.43 4.82 -18.56
CA LYS A 60 -20.22 3.43 -18.99
C LYS A 60 -19.94 2.51 -17.79
N GLY A 61 -19.04 2.91 -16.90
CA GLY A 61 -18.73 2.13 -15.69
C GLY A 61 -19.93 2.02 -14.73
N ALA A 62 -20.75 3.08 -14.61
CA ALA A 62 -21.99 3.03 -13.84
C ALA A 62 -22.99 2.02 -14.42
N ARG A 63 -23.22 2.07 -15.75
CA ARG A 63 -24.07 1.11 -16.46
C ARG A 63 -23.59 -0.33 -16.29
N GLU A 64 -22.29 -0.57 -16.45
CA GLU A 64 -21.68 -1.89 -16.26
C GLU A 64 -21.87 -2.41 -14.82
N ARG A 65 -21.70 -1.54 -13.82
CA ARG A 65 -21.90 -1.90 -12.40
C ARG A 65 -23.35 -2.25 -12.09
N LEU A 66 -24.32 -1.54 -12.68
CA LEU A 66 -25.74 -1.86 -12.54
C LEU A 66 -26.09 -3.19 -13.20
N LEU A 67 -25.60 -3.43 -14.43
CA LEU A 67 -25.77 -4.71 -15.11
C LEU A 67 -25.15 -5.87 -14.32
N GLN A 68 -24.00 -5.66 -13.70
CA GLN A 68 -23.35 -6.65 -12.85
C GLN A 68 -24.17 -6.94 -11.58
N LYS A 69 -24.73 -5.92 -10.92
CA LYS A 69 -25.64 -6.10 -9.78
C LYS A 69 -26.86 -6.93 -10.15
N ALA A 70 -27.51 -6.60 -11.27
CA ALA A 70 -28.67 -7.34 -11.77
C ALA A 70 -28.33 -8.83 -12.07
N ARG A 71 -27.14 -9.11 -12.62
CA ARG A 71 -26.65 -10.48 -12.81
C ARG A 71 -26.44 -11.24 -11.50
N ILE A 72 -25.88 -10.57 -10.48
CA ILE A 72 -25.67 -11.19 -9.16
C ILE A 72 -27.01 -11.47 -8.48
N GLU A 73 -27.96 -10.54 -8.55
CA GLU A 73 -29.30 -10.69 -7.95
C GLU A 73 -30.11 -11.80 -8.62
N SER A 74 -30.11 -11.86 -9.95
CA SER A 74 -30.76 -12.95 -10.70
C SER A 74 -30.13 -14.31 -10.39
N ALA A 75 -28.79 -14.40 -10.32
CA ALA A 75 -28.10 -15.63 -9.93
C ALA A 75 -28.44 -16.04 -8.48
N LYS A 76 -28.58 -15.07 -7.57
CA LYS A 76 -28.98 -15.32 -6.18
C LYS A 76 -30.42 -15.82 -6.08
N ALA A 77 -31.35 -15.21 -6.84
CA ALA A 77 -32.75 -15.63 -6.90
C ALA A 77 -32.91 -17.06 -7.45
N ALA A 78 -32.17 -17.41 -8.51
CA ALA A 78 -32.17 -18.75 -9.07
C ALA A 78 -31.70 -19.81 -8.05
N ARG A 79 -30.73 -19.49 -7.20
CA ARG A 79 -30.24 -20.39 -6.14
C ARG A 79 -31.21 -20.51 -4.95
N ALA A 80 -31.94 -19.44 -4.62
CA ALA A 80 -32.93 -19.46 -3.54
C ALA A 80 -34.20 -20.24 -3.91
N GLY A 81 -34.48 -20.42 -5.20
CA GLY A 81 -35.65 -21.11 -5.73
C GLY A 81 -35.58 -22.65 -5.76
N THR A 82 -34.56 -23.29 -5.19
CA THR A 82 -34.46 -24.77 -5.18
C THR A 82 -34.46 -25.38 -3.77
N PRO A 83 -35.60 -25.44 -3.07
CA PRO A 83 -35.86 -26.49 -2.10
C PRO A 83 -36.41 -27.73 -2.84
N GLY A 84 -35.86 -28.90 -2.52
CA GLY A 84 -36.02 -30.15 -3.26
C GLY A 84 -37.43 -30.46 -3.76
N SER A 85 -37.56 -30.66 -5.06
CA SER A 85 -38.63 -31.43 -5.66
C SER A 85 -38.02 -32.66 -6.30
N GLN A 86 -37.99 -33.76 -5.55
CA GLN A 86 -37.97 -35.08 -6.15
C GLN A 86 -39.33 -35.24 -6.87
N SER A 87 -39.35 -34.97 -8.18
CA SER A 87 -40.47 -35.35 -9.03
C SER A 87 -39.91 -35.95 -10.31
N LEU A 88 -39.97 -37.27 -10.37
CA LEU A 88 -39.87 -38.06 -11.59
C LEU A 88 -41.12 -37.75 -12.43
N GLY A 89 -40.98 -36.88 -13.43
CA GLY A 89 -42.07 -36.55 -14.33
C GLY A 89 -41.69 -35.47 -15.31
N SER A 90 -41.52 -35.87 -16.57
CA SER A 90 -41.24 -35.04 -17.73
C SER A 90 -42.09 -33.76 -17.77
N SER A 91 -41.42 -32.62 -17.84
CA SER A 91 -41.79 -31.49 -18.71
C SER A 91 -40.66 -30.48 -18.73
N GLU A 92 -40.10 -30.26 -19.91
CA GLU A 92 -39.20 -29.16 -20.24
C GLU A 92 -39.90 -27.81 -20.00
N SER A 93 -39.97 -27.37 -18.75
CA SER A 93 -40.12 -25.95 -18.46
C SER A 93 -38.72 -25.38 -18.42
N SER A 94 -38.29 -24.86 -19.58
CA SER A 94 -37.20 -23.91 -19.69
C SER A 94 -37.47 -22.80 -18.66
N ALA A 95 -36.87 -22.92 -17.47
CA ALA A 95 -36.80 -21.86 -16.48
C ALA A 95 -35.89 -20.79 -17.08
N GLY A 96 -36.44 -20.05 -18.05
CA GLY A 96 -35.78 -18.93 -18.70
C GLY A 96 -35.33 -17.98 -17.61
N SER A 97 -34.03 -17.75 -17.53
CA SER A 97 -33.50 -16.69 -16.70
C SER A 97 -34.28 -15.41 -17.00
N PRO A 98 -34.75 -14.66 -15.98
CA PRO A 98 -35.47 -13.42 -16.21
C PRO A 98 -34.61 -12.52 -17.13
N PRO A 99 -35.20 -11.89 -18.15
CA PRO A 99 -34.45 -11.04 -19.08
C PRO A 99 -33.72 -9.96 -18.28
N LEU A 100 -32.42 -9.79 -18.56
CA LEU A 100 -31.62 -8.70 -18.00
C LEU A 100 -32.22 -7.39 -18.51
N VAL A 101 -32.96 -6.70 -17.63
CA VAL A 101 -33.51 -5.38 -17.91
C VAL A 101 -32.33 -4.40 -18.03
N GLU A 102 -32.28 -3.66 -19.13
CA GLU A 102 -31.27 -2.61 -19.26
C GLU A 102 -31.55 -1.49 -18.24
N PRO A 103 -30.51 -0.96 -17.56
CA PRO A 103 -30.68 0.15 -16.63
C PRO A 103 -31.21 1.39 -17.35
N THR A 104 -32.14 2.08 -16.72
CA THR A 104 -32.65 3.37 -17.19
C THR A 104 -31.59 4.47 -17.04
N GLU A 105 -31.73 5.55 -17.82
CA GLU A 105 -30.78 6.69 -17.76
C GLU A 105 -30.74 7.31 -16.36
N LEU A 106 -31.88 7.38 -15.67
CA LEU A 106 -31.97 7.92 -14.32
C LEU A 106 -31.21 7.03 -13.31
N GLU A 107 -31.33 5.70 -13.42
CA GLU A 107 -30.56 4.77 -12.58
C GLU A 107 -29.05 4.88 -12.85
N ILE A 108 -28.64 5.06 -14.11
CA ILE A 108 -27.24 5.28 -14.49
C ILE A 108 -26.73 6.59 -13.88
N GLU A 109 -27.52 7.66 -13.92
CA GLU A 109 -27.16 8.96 -13.34
C GLU A 109 -27.01 8.89 -11.81
N GLU A 110 -27.96 8.28 -11.11
CA GLU A 110 -27.91 8.07 -9.66
C GLU A 110 -26.68 7.24 -9.24
N GLU A 111 -26.41 6.15 -9.95
CA GLU A 111 -25.24 5.31 -9.73
C GLU A 111 -23.94 6.09 -9.99
N LEU A 112 -23.90 6.90 -11.05
CA LEU A 112 -22.74 7.74 -11.37
C LEU A 112 -22.51 8.80 -10.29
N ILE A 113 -23.56 9.42 -9.76
CA ILE A 113 -23.46 10.37 -8.63
C ILE A 113 -22.87 9.65 -7.40
N ARG A 114 -23.34 8.44 -7.10
CA ARG A 114 -22.79 7.65 -5.99
C ARG A 114 -21.31 7.34 -6.22
N MET A 115 -20.95 6.84 -7.39
CA MET A 115 -19.56 6.55 -7.75
C MET A 115 -18.66 7.78 -7.67
N LYS A 116 -19.16 8.96 -8.06
CA LYS A 116 -18.41 10.23 -7.94
C LYS A 116 -18.15 10.60 -6.48
N ARG A 117 -19.10 10.33 -5.57
CA ARG A 117 -18.91 10.55 -4.13
C ARG A 117 -17.84 9.60 -3.57
N ASP A 118 -17.96 8.31 -3.87
CA ASP A 118 -17.00 7.28 -3.44
C ASP A 118 -15.58 7.61 -3.95
N TYR A 119 -15.46 7.94 -5.25
CA TYR A 119 -14.21 8.39 -5.86
C TYR A 119 -13.62 9.63 -5.18
N ALA A 120 -14.45 10.61 -4.81
CA ALA A 120 -13.97 11.82 -4.13
C ALA A 120 -13.39 11.50 -2.74
N SER A 121 -14.00 10.56 -2.00
CA SER A 121 -13.44 10.09 -0.73
C SER A 121 -12.14 9.31 -0.92
N GLU A 122 -12.08 8.37 -1.86
CA GLU A 122 -10.88 7.60 -2.17
C GLU A 122 -9.72 8.50 -2.61
N LEU A 123 -10.01 9.47 -3.49
CA LEU A 123 -9.01 10.43 -3.96
C LEU A 123 -8.47 11.30 -2.83
N LYS A 124 -9.32 11.67 -1.86
CA LYS A 124 -8.89 12.43 -0.68
C LYS A 124 -7.91 11.62 0.18
N ILE A 125 -8.22 10.34 0.42
CA ILE A 125 -7.36 9.43 1.18
C ILE A 125 -6.02 9.28 0.45
N PHE A 126 -6.06 8.92 -0.84
CA PHE A 126 -4.87 8.78 -1.68
C PHE A 126 -3.99 10.03 -1.68
N ASN A 127 -4.58 11.22 -1.83
CA ASN A 127 -3.82 12.47 -1.80
C ASN A 127 -3.20 12.73 -0.42
N SER A 128 -3.93 12.44 0.67
CA SER A 128 -3.41 12.62 2.02
C SER A 128 -2.22 11.70 2.32
N GLU A 129 -2.30 10.44 1.90
CA GLU A 129 -1.21 9.47 2.06
C GLU A 129 0.02 9.87 1.23
N ASN A 130 -0.19 10.37 0.01
CA ASN A 130 0.89 10.87 -0.83
C ASN A 130 1.62 12.08 -0.22
N VAL A 131 0.87 13.02 0.39
CA VAL A 131 1.49 14.17 1.08
C VAL A 131 2.37 13.70 2.22
N VAL A 132 1.90 12.74 3.02
CA VAL A 132 2.66 12.23 4.17
C VAL A 132 3.85 11.39 3.72
N ARG A 133 3.71 10.58 2.65
CA ARG A 133 4.85 9.88 2.02
C ARG A 133 5.90 10.84 1.48
N ALA A 134 5.49 11.93 0.82
CA ALA A 134 6.41 12.96 0.35
C ALA A 134 7.13 13.65 1.54
N SER A 135 6.44 13.87 2.65
CA SER A 135 7.05 14.38 3.88
C SER A 135 8.10 13.42 4.44
N MET A 136 7.80 12.12 4.46
CA MET A 136 8.78 11.10 4.89
C MET A 136 9.98 11.04 3.96
N MET A 137 9.77 11.06 2.65
CA MET A 137 10.85 11.11 1.66
C MET A 137 11.75 12.33 1.86
N SER A 138 11.15 13.50 2.14
CA SER A 138 11.91 14.71 2.45
C SER A 138 12.72 14.55 3.74
N TRP A 139 12.16 13.90 4.76
CA TRP A 139 12.86 13.63 6.01
C TRP A 139 14.06 12.70 5.78
N ILE A 140 13.86 11.59 5.05
CA ILE A 140 14.94 10.65 4.67
C ILE A 140 16.03 11.41 3.92
N LYS A 141 15.69 12.15 2.87
CA LYS A 141 16.66 12.93 2.09
C LYS A 141 17.45 13.92 2.96
N SER A 142 16.83 14.52 3.98
CA SER A 142 17.51 15.48 4.87
C SER A 142 18.35 14.84 5.97
N THR A 143 18.17 13.55 6.23
CA THR A 143 18.81 12.82 7.35
C THR A 143 19.71 11.70 6.88
N VAL A 144 19.91 11.54 5.58
CA VAL A 144 20.83 10.58 5.00
C VAL A 144 21.94 11.35 4.31
N ASP A 145 23.19 10.89 4.48
CA ASP A 145 24.32 11.43 3.75
C ASP A 145 24.07 11.43 2.23
N ASP A 146 24.45 12.52 1.55
CA ASP A 146 24.12 12.74 0.15
C ASP A 146 24.72 11.65 -0.76
N GLU A 147 25.95 11.22 -0.52
CA GLU A 147 26.60 10.18 -1.32
C GLU A 147 25.91 8.83 -1.12
N LEU A 148 25.56 8.51 0.13
CA LEU A 148 24.83 7.29 0.47
C LEU A 148 23.44 7.27 -0.17
N TYR A 149 22.72 8.38 -0.08
CA TYR A 149 21.38 8.54 -0.65
C TYR A 149 21.40 8.41 -2.18
N LEU A 150 22.33 9.10 -2.86
CA LEU A 150 22.47 9.02 -4.32
C LEU A 150 22.85 7.61 -4.78
N THR A 151 23.73 6.93 -4.05
CA THR A 151 24.12 5.55 -4.34
C THR A 151 22.93 4.59 -4.20
N ALA A 152 22.11 4.76 -3.16
CA ALA A 152 20.89 3.98 -2.99
C ALA A 152 19.90 4.20 -4.15
N LEU A 153 19.66 5.46 -4.54
CA LEU A 153 18.80 5.79 -5.67
C LEU A 153 19.30 5.17 -7.00
N PHE A 154 20.60 5.21 -7.24
CA PHE A 154 21.19 4.62 -8.45
C PHE A 154 20.99 3.10 -8.50
N LYS A 155 21.18 2.40 -7.37
CA LYS A 155 20.92 0.95 -7.27
C LYS A 155 19.43 0.62 -7.47
N LEU A 156 18.53 1.41 -6.91
CA LEU A 156 17.09 1.24 -7.10
C LEU A 156 16.66 1.44 -8.54
N GLN A 157 17.22 2.44 -9.23
CA GLN A 157 16.97 2.67 -10.64
C GLN A 157 17.38 1.45 -11.49
N ASN A 158 18.53 0.83 -11.20
CA ASN A 158 19.01 -0.34 -11.93
C ASN A 158 18.18 -1.61 -11.66
N THR A 159 17.51 -1.69 -10.51
CA THR A 159 16.61 -2.81 -10.15
C THR A 159 15.15 -2.54 -10.52
N ASN A 160 14.86 -1.38 -11.13
CA ASN A 160 13.51 -0.89 -11.44
C ASN A 160 12.59 -0.87 -10.20
N ARG A 161 13.15 -0.61 -9.03
CA ARG A 161 12.42 -0.47 -7.76
C ARG A 161 12.28 1.00 -7.39
N ARG A 162 11.14 1.36 -6.79
CA ARG A 162 10.81 2.75 -6.44
C ARG A 162 9.98 2.78 -5.15
N GLY A 163 9.89 3.94 -4.53
CA GLY A 163 9.10 4.16 -3.32
C GLY A 163 9.94 4.40 -2.08
N VAL A 164 9.28 4.83 -1.00
CA VAL A 164 9.92 5.12 0.29
C VAL A 164 10.45 3.84 0.91
N LYS A 165 9.66 2.76 0.87
CA LYS A 165 10.00 1.46 1.45
C LYS A 165 11.25 0.87 0.80
N GLU A 166 11.34 0.94 -0.53
CA GLU A 166 12.49 0.43 -1.27
C GLU A 166 13.77 1.22 -1.01
N ILE A 167 13.69 2.54 -0.79
CA ILE A 167 14.85 3.34 -0.34
C ILE A 167 15.32 2.87 1.03
N ILE A 168 14.41 2.68 1.97
CA ILE A 168 14.78 2.21 3.32
C ILE A 168 15.42 0.82 3.26
N ARG A 169 14.89 -0.10 2.45
CA ARG A 169 15.46 -1.43 2.20
C ARG A 169 16.84 -1.35 1.58
N MET A 170 17.03 -0.50 0.57
CA MET A 170 18.32 -0.33 -0.09
C MET A 170 19.37 0.27 0.86
N LEU A 171 19.00 1.28 1.64
CA LEU A 171 19.88 1.83 2.68
C LEU A 171 20.24 0.75 3.70
N ARG A 172 19.27 -0.05 4.15
CA ARG A 172 19.52 -1.19 5.04
C ARG A 172 20.51 -2.18 4.42
N GLU A 173 20.31 -2.59 3.18
CA GLU A 173 21.19 -3.52 2.48
C GLU A 173 22.63 -2.99 2.39
N MET A 174 22.79 -1.68 2.20
CA MET A 174 24.09 -1.05 2.03
C MET A 174 24.89 -0.90 3.32
N ILE A 175 24.23 -0.60 4.44
CA ILE A 175 24.93 -0.20 5.67
C ILE A 175 24.48 -0.92 6.93
N ALA A 176 23.34 -1.62 6.92
CA ALA A 176 22.94 -2.37 8.10
C ALA A 176 23.94 -3.51 8.36
N PRO A 177 24.18 -3.84 9.64
CA PRO A 177 24.95 -5.01 9.99
C PRO A 177 24.37 -6.28 9.36
N SER A 178 25.02 -6.80 8.31
CA SER A 178 24.79 -8.18 7.93
C SER A 178 25.22 -9.07 9.10
N GLU A 179 24.39 -10.03 9.51
CA GLU A 179 24.68 -11.00 10.58
C GLU A 179 25.95 -11.86 10.31
N THR A 180 26.58 -11.69 9.15
CA THR A 180 27.76 -12.43 8.72
C THR A 180 29.06 -12.04 9.42
N ASN A 181 29.11 -11.00 10.27
CA ASN A 181 30.35 -10.55 10.91
C ASN A 181 30.45 -10.85 12.43
N THR A 182 29.89 -11.97 12.89
CA THR A 182 29.99 -12.41 14.31
C THR A 182 30.72 -13.74 14.48
N ARG A 183 31.64 -14.12 13.57
CA ARG A 183 32.34 -15.40 13.70
C ARG A 183 33.74 -15.43 13.09
N GLU A 184 34.63 -14.60 13.59
CA GLU A 184 36.08 -14.87 13.51
C GLU A 184 36.82 -14.09 14.60
N VAL A 185 36.56 -14.47 15.86
CA VAL A 185 37.56 -14.31 16.91
C VAL A 185 38.12 -15.70 17.14
N GLU A 186 39.12 -16.07 16.35
CA GLU A 186 39.98 -17.20 16.65
C GLU A 186 40.63 -16.92 18.01
N LEU A 187 40.16 -17.61 19.04
CA LEU A 187 40.89 -17.71 20.29
C LEU A 187 42.13 -18.58 20.02
N PRO A 188 43.35 -18.12 20.34
CA PRO A 188 44.51 -18.98 20.31
C PRO A 188 44.33 -20.07 21.38
N VAL A 189 44.04 -21.29 20.94
CA VAL A 189 44.12 -22.49 21.78
C VAL A 189 45.59 -22.90 21.82
N ASP A 190 46.35 -22.32 22.74
CA ASP A 190 47.60 -22.93 23.19
C ASP A 190 47.24 -24.04 24.18
N THR A 191 47.21 -25.25 23.64
CA THR A 191 47.21 -26.54 24.35
C THR A 191 48.61 -26.81 24.99
N PRO A 192 48.70 -27.71 25.99
CA PRO A 192 49.57 -27.61 27.18
C PRO A 192 51.09 -27.79 26.97
#